data_AF-A0A9E1WLD8-F1
#
_entry.id   AF-A0A9E1WLD8-F1
#
_cell.length_a   1.000
_cell.length_b   1.000
_cell.length_c   1.000
_cell.angle_alpha   90.00
_cell.angle_beta   90.00
_cell.angle_gamma   90.00
#
_symmetry.space_group_name_H-M   'P 1'
#
loop_
_entity.id
_entity.type
_entity.pdbx_description
1 polymer ?
#
loop_
_entity_poly.entity_id
_entity_poly.type
_entity_poly.pdbx_seq_one_letter_code
_entity_poly.pdbx_strand_id
1 'polypeptide(L)'
;IFFWEYSHRLLGRLIGLVFAVPFFIFLMRRKIKRALKPHLWLMLILGGSQGLLGWYMVKSGLVDRPDVSHYRLTAHLGLAVIIYIYMFRVALGLILPTSASAKGRPVGLTHAYVNLLFLQILLGGFVAGLNAGLVSDTWPLMLGQVIPDGLFYNDPWYMNMLDNPLTIHFEHRLMAYIVAIIAMGLWWEMHSDGNATVRRAAYLVLLSVIVQIALGVLTIVNMVPIQLAAAHQAGAVVALSAGLYLLNRVKA
;
A
#
# COMPACT_ATOMS: atom_id res chain seq x y z
N ILE A 1 -1.13 -19.50 -12.52
CA ILE A 1 -1.00 -18.96 -11.15
C ILE A 1 0.16 -19.63 -10.36
N PHE A 2 0.32 -20.96 -10.44
CA PHE A 2 1.35 -21.73 -9.71
C PHE A 2 2.78 -21.12 -9.68
N PHE A 3 3.31 -20.69 -10.84
CA PHE A 3 4.66 -20.10 -10.93
C PHE A 3 4.83 -18.84 -10.04
N TRP A 4 3.84 -17.94 -10.08
CA TRP A 4 3.86 -16.68 -9.32
C TRP A 4 3.77 -16.95 -7.81
N GLU A 5 2.90 -17.86 -7.41
CA GLU A 5 2.79 -18.24 -6.00
C GLU A 5 4.05 -18.93 -5.47
N TYR A 6 4.62 -19.86 -6.25
CA TYR A 6 5.86 -20.55 -5.88
C TYR A 6 7.00 -19.53 -5.72
N SER A 7 7.15 -18.63 -6.70
CA SER A 7 8.19 -17.60 -6.68
C SER A 7 8.02 -16.65 -5.50
N HIS A 8 6.79 -16.21 -5.21
CA HIS A 8 6.50 -15.37 -4.05
C HIS A 8 6.84 -16.06 -2.72
N ARG A 9 6.47 -17.35 -2.56
CA ARG A 9 6.80 -18.14 -1.36
C ARG A 9 8.31 -18.35 -1.20
N LEU A 10 9.02 -18.62 -2.29
CA LEU A 10 10.48 -18.75 -2.29
C LEU A 10 11.14 -17.43 -1.90
N LEU A 11 10.73 -16.32 -2.51
CA LEU A 11 11.24 -14.98 -2.19
C LEU A 11 11.00 -14.62 -0.73
N GLY A 12 9.82 -14.91 -0.17
CA GLY A 12 9.53 -14.67 1.24
C GLY A 12 10.51 -15.37 2.20
N ARG A 13 10.88 -16.62 1.89
CA ARG A 13 11.90 -17.38 2.67
C ARG A 13 13.29 -16.79 2.50
N LEU A 14 13.65 -16.43 1.26
CA LEU A 14 14.97 -15.86 0.95
C LEU A 14 15.16 -14.48 1.61
N ILE A 15 14.16 -13.61 1.61
CA ILE A 15 14.23 -12.28 2.25
C ILE A 15 14.53 -12.41 3.73
N GLY A 16 13.91 -13.37 4.42
CA GLY A 16 14.20 -13.64 5.84
C GLY A 16 15.67 -13.98 6.07
N LEU A 17 16.25 -14.84 5.23
CA LEU A 17 17.67 -15.21 5.31
C LEU A 17 18.60 -14.05 4.94
N VAL A 18 18.29 -13.34 3.84
CA VAL A 18 19.06 -12.19 3.33
C VAL A 18 19.08 -11.04 4.33
N PHE A 19 18.05 -10.89 5.17
CA PHE A 19 18.06 -9.92 6.25
C PHE A 19 18.77 -10.46 7.51
N ALA A 20 18.38 -11.65 7.99
CA ALA A 20 18.84 -12.17 9.28
C ALA A 20 20.35 -12.48 9.29
N VAL A 21 20.88 -13.09 8.23
CA VAL A 21 22.29 -13.52 8.20
C VAL A 21 23.25 -12.31 8.26
N PRO A 22 23.14 -11.29 7.40
CA PRO A 22 23.97 -10.09 7.53
C PRO A 22 23.74 -9.34 8.83
N PHE A 23 22.50 -9.29 9.33
CA PHE A 23 22.18 -8.66 10.60
C PHE A 23 23.00 -9.27 11.76
N PHE A 24 22.97 -10.59 11.93
CA PHE A 24 23.71 -11.26 13.00
C PHE A 24 25.23 -11.17 12.79
N ILE A 25 25.73 -11.28 11.56
CA ILE A 25 27.16 -11.10 11.26
C ILE A 25 27.64 -9.70 11.64
N PHE A 26 26.91 -8.64 11.25
CA PHE A 26 27.26 -7.26 11.60
C PHE A 26 27.08 -6.96 13.09
N LEU A 27 26.13 -7.61 13.74
CA LEU A 27 25.93 -7.51 15.19
C LEU A 27 27.13 -8.11 15.94
N MET A 28 27.55 -9.33 15.58
CA MET A 28 28.72 -10.00 16.16
C MET A 28 30.02 -9.23 15.92
N ARG A 29 30.19 -8.68 14.71
CA ARG A 29 31.35 -7.85 14.35
C ARG A 29 31.29 -6.41 14.91
N ARG A 30 30.28 -6.06 15.71
CA ARG A 30 30.05 -4.73 16.27
C ARG A 30 30.05 -3.60 15.23
N LYS A 31 29.65 -3.89 13.98
CA LYS A 31 29.63 -2.93 12.87
C LYS A 31 28.35 -2.09 12.78
N ILE A 32 27.36 -2.36 13.64
CA ILE A 32 26.07 -1.65 13.66
C ILE A 32 26.14 -0.45 14.61
N LYS A 33 25.90 0.77 14.09
CA LYS A 33 25.76 2.00 14.88
C LYS A 33 24.68 1.82 15.96
N ARG A 34 24.91 2.31 17.18
CA ARG A 34 23.99 2.14 18.32
C ARG A 34 22.57 2.59 18.02
N ALA A 35 22.40 3.72 17.33
CA ALA A 35 21.09 4.25 16.94
C ALA A 35 20.33 3.34 15.95
N LEU A 36 21.03 2.56 15.13
CA LEU A 36 20.40 1.69 14.10
C LEU A 36 19.98 0.32 14.66
N LYS A 37 20.59 -0.13 15.76
CA LYS A 37 20.28 -1.43 16.39
C LYS A 37 18.78 -1.65 16.68
N PRO A 38 18.06 -0.74 17.37
CA PRO A 38 16.64 -0.96 17.65
C PRO A 38 15.80 -1.07 16.37
N HIS A 39 16.13 -0.30 15.33
CA HIS A 39 15.43 -0.38 14.05
C HIS A 39 15.59 -1.74 13.38
N LEU A 40 16.80 -2.30 13.38
CA LEU A 40 17.07 -3.62 12.78
C LEU A 40 16.41 -4.75 13.56
N TRP A 41 16.37 -4.67 14.89
CA TRP A 41 15.61 -5.62 15.71
C TRP A 41 14.11 -5.55 15.42
N LEU A 42 13.55 -4.35 15.32
CA LEU A 42 12.13 -4.20 15.00
C LEU A 42 11.83 -4.73 13.59
N MET A 43 12.69 -4.48 12.59
CA MET A 43 12.54 -5.07 11.25
C MET A 43 12.57 -6.60 11.28
N LEU A 44 13.45 -7.20 12.10
CA LEU A 44 13.48 -8.66 12.26
C LEU A 44 12.17 -9.19 12.84
N ILE A 45 11.66 -8.55 13.90
CA ILE A 45 10.41 -8.94 14.56
C ILE A 45 9.24 -8.79 13.59
N LEU A 46 9.10 -7.65 12.93
CA LEU A 46 8.02 -7.42 11.98
C LEU A 46 8.09 -8.38 10.79
N GLY A 47 9.29 -8.62 10.24
CA GLY A 47 9.51 -9.62 9.19
C GLY A 47 9.16 -11.04 9.62
N GLY A 48 9.50 -11.41 10.85
CA GLY A 48 9.07 -12.68 11.47
C GLY A 48 7.55 -12.77 11.59
N SER A 49 6.89 -11.71 12.08
CA SER A 49 5.43 -11.61 12.15
C SER A 49 4.76 -11.71 10.78
N GLN A 50 5.37 -11.17 9.72
CA GLN A 50 4.88 -11.32 8.35
C GLN A 50 4.93 -12.77 7.89
N GLY A 51 6.01 -13.49 8.20
CA GLY A 51 6.12 -14.93 7.94
C GLY A 51 5.08 -15.75 8.70
N LEU A 52 4.87 -15.44 9.99
CA LEU A 52 3.83 -16.07 10.82
C LEU A 52 2.42 -15.83 10.25
N LEU A 53 2.12 -14.60 9.84
CA LEU A 53 0.84 -14.26 9.24
C LEU A 53 0.64 -14.94 7.88
N GLY A 54 1.70 -15.03 7.06
CA GLY A 54 1.67 -15.77 5.81
C GLY A 54 1.44 -17.27 6.00
N TRP A 55 2.01 -17.87 7.05
CA TRP A 55 1.70 -19.24 7.45
C TRP A 55 0.24 -19.41 7.89
N TYR A 56 -0.29 -18.46 8.68
CA TYR A 56 -1.69 -18.46 9.11
C TYR A 56 -2.69 -18.37 7.94
N MET A 57 -2.35 -17.62 6.89
CA MET A 57 -3.16 -17.57 5.66
C MET A 57 -3.32 -18.94 5.00
N VAL A 58 -2.30 -19.79 5.03
CA VAL A 58 -2.30 -21.11 4.35
C VAL A 58 -2.85 -22.22 5.25
N LYS A 59 -2.55 -22.19 6.56
CA LYS A 59 -3.00 -23.23 7.51
C LYS A 59 -4.52 -23.31 7.63
N SER A 60 -5.20 -22.17 7.53
CA SER A 60 -6.65 -22.09 7.64
C SER A 60 -7.40 -22.64 6.42
N GLY A 61 -6.73 -22.91 5.30
CA GLY A 61 -7.34 -23.53 4.11
C GLY A 61 -7.44 -25.06 4.16
N LEU A 62 -6.92 -25.69 5.23
CA LEU A 62 -6.87 -27.15 5.42
C LEU A 62 -8.05 -27.71 6.22
N VAL A 63 -8.98 -26.85 6.65
CA VAL A 63 -10.22 -27.22 7.35
C VAL A 63 -11.37 -26.48 6.67
N ASP A 64 -12.06 -27.20 5.78
CA ASP A 64 -13.38 -26.91 5.18
C ASP A 64 -13.57 -25.73 4.19
N ARG A 65 -12.59 -24.85 3.95
CA ARG A 65 -12.66 -23.81 2.89
C ARG A 65 -11.30 -23.58 2.20
N PRO A 66 -11.14 -23.87 0.89
CA PRO A 66 -9.86 -23.75 0.20
C PRO A 66 -9.44 -22.30 -0.12
N ASP A 67 -10.34 -21.32 0.05
CA ASP A 67 -10.10 -19.91 -0.20
C ASP A 67 -9.50 -19.18 1.03
N VAL A 68 -8.47 -18.36 0.78
CA VAL A 68 -7.91 -17.49 1.80
C VAL A 68 -8.88 -16.35 2.05
N SER A 69 -9.45 -16.29 3.26
CA SER A 69 -10.31 -15.18 3.66
C SER A 69 -9.70 -13.81 3.32
N HIS A 70 -10.51 -12.94 2.71
CA HIS A 70 -10.18 -11.56 2.39
C HIS A 70 -9.63 -10.79 3.60
N TYR A 71 -10.15 -11.05 4.81
CA TYR A 71 -9.59 -10.49 6.04
C TYR A 71 -8.12 -10.86 6.26
N ARG A 72 -7.76 -12.14 6.07
CA ARG A 72 -6.37 -12.60 6.26
C ARG A 72 -5.46 -12.09 5.15
N LEU A 73 -5.94 -12.06 3.91
CA LEU A 73 -5.23 -11.48 2.77
C LEU A 73 -4.92 -10.00 3.01
N THR A 74 -5.94 -9.21 3.37
CA THR A 74 -5.79 -7.78 3.65
C THR A 74 -4.89 -7.53 4.85
N ALA A 75 -5.00 -8.34 5.92
CA ALA A 75 -4.11 -8.22 7.07
C ALA A 75 -2.64 -8.48 6.70
N HIS A 76 -2.37 -9.49 5.88
CA HIS A 76 -1.02 -9.79 5.41
C HIS A 76 -0.44 -8.71 4.51
N LEU A 77 -1.25 -8.18 3.59
CA LEU A 77 -0.89 -7.02 2.78
C LEU A 77 -0.60 -5.79 3.66
N GLY A 78 -1.49 -5.51 4.62
CA GLY A 78 -1.34 -4.38 5.54
C GLY A 78 -0.05 -4.45 6.35
N LEU A 79 0.29 -5.61 6.91
CA LEU A 79 1.54 -5.80 7.62
C LEU A 79 2.76 -5.68 6.69
N ALA A 80 2.68 -6.20 5.45
CA ALA A 80 3.73 -6.02 4.44
C ALA A 80 4.01 -4.53 4.18
N VAL A 81 2.93 -3.74 4.02
CA VAL A 81 3.02 -2.31 3.74
C VAL A 81 3.52 -1.53 4.96
N ILE A 82 3.15 -1.92 6.19
CA ILE A 82 3.69 -1.32 7.43
C ILE A 82 5.20 -1.57 7.52
N ILE A 83 5.66 -2.78 7.24
CA ILE A 83 7.09 -3.12 7.18
C ILE A 83 7.78 -2.26 6.13
N TYR A 84 7.19 -2.15 4.95
CA TYR A 84 7.70 -1.31 3.87
C TYR A 84 7.82 0.15 4.28
N ILE A 85 6.76 0.76 4.82
CA ILE A 85 6.75 2.15 5.32
C ILE A 85 7.88 2.35 6.32
N TYR A 86 8.03 1.43 7.28
CA TYR A 86 9.05 1.51 8.31
C TYR A 86 10.47 1.44 7.72
N MET A 87 10.75 0.44 6.89
CA MET A 87 12.03 0.26 6.22
C MET A 87 12.38 1.45 5.34
N PHE A 88 11.43 1.92 4.53
CA PHE A 88 11.61 3.04 3.63
C PHE A 88 11.92 4.32 4.40
N ARG A 89 11.21 4.61 5.51
CA ARG A 89 11.50 5.77 6.36
C ARG A 89 12.88 5.72 7.00
N VAL A 90 13.30 4.55 7.49
CA VAL A 90 14.67 4.36 8.03
C VAL A 90 15.69 4.59 6.92
N ALA A 91 15.48 4.04 5.73
CA ALA A 91 16.37 4.22 4.59
C ALA A 91 16.48 5.70 4.17
N LEU A 92 15.36 6.42 4.06
CA LEU A 92 15.36 7.85 3.76
C LEU A 92 16.15 8.65 4.81
N GLY A 93 16.02 8.33 6.10
CA GLY A 93 16.76 8.99 7.17
C GLY A 93 18.26 8.69 7.18
N LEU A 94 18.69 7.59 6.54
CA LEU A 94 20.11 7.23 6.40
C LEU A 94 20.74 7.78 5.12
N ILE A 95 19.97 7.89 4.04
CA ILE A 95 20.45 8.24 2.70
C ILE A 95 20.35 9.74 2.45
N LEU A 96 19.25 10.36 2.89
CA LEU A 96 18.98 11.75 2.57
C LEU A 96 19.39 12.67 3.71
N PRO A 97 20.00 13.82 3.40
CA PRO A 97 20.24 14.85 4.39
C PRO A 97 18.89 15.37 4.91
N THR A 98 18.88 15.76 6.18
CA THR A 98 17.80 16.55 6.76
C THR A 98 17.64 17.83 5.94
N SER A 99 16.45 18.04 5.38
CA SER A 99 16.16 19.30 4.68
C SER A 99 16.11 20.42 5.71
N ALA A 100 16.63 21.59 5.36
CA ALA A 100 16.38 22.79 6.15
C ALA A 100 14.86 23.05 6.23
N SER A 101 14.42 23.36 7.45
CA SER A 101 13.04 23.68 7.78
C SER A 101 12.56 24.88 6.98
N ALA A 102 11.44 24.76 6.27
CA ALA A 102 10.72 25.91 5.73
C ALA A 102 9.34 25.95 6.39
N LYS A 103 9.04 27.05 7.09
CA LYS A 103 7.72 27.28 7.69
C LYS A 103 6.66 27.35 6.59
N GLY A 104 5.48 26.82 6.86
CA GLY A 104 4.29 26.97 6.00
C GLY A 104 3.95 25.78 5.09
N ARG A 105 4.76 24.72 5.03
CA ARG A 105 4.44 23.54 4.20
C ARG A 105 3.27 22.72 4.77
N PRO A 106 2.44 22.08 3.92
CA PRO A 106 1.24 21.35 4.33
C PRO A 106 1.57 19.95 4.90
N VAL A 107 2.32 19.89 6.00
CA VAL A 107 2.77 18.63 6.63
C VAL A 107 1.59 17.77 7.09
N GLY A 108 0.54 18.38 7.65
CA GLY A 108 -0.67 17.69 8.06
C GLY A 108 -1.41 17.02 6.90
N LEU A 109 -1.57 17.74 5.78
CA LEU A 109 -2.18 17.19 4.57
C LEU A 109 -1.33 16.07 3.95
N THR A 110 0.00 16.20 4.00
CA THR A 110 0.91 15.15 3.52
C THR A 110 0.80 13.88 4.37
N HIS A 111 0.64 14.03 5.70
CA HIS A 111 0.34 12.91 6.59
C HIS A 111 -1.02 12.27 6.27
N ALA A 112 -2.05 13.09 6.05
CA ALA A 112 -3.38 12.61 5.67
C ALA A 112 -3.33 11.81 4.36
N TYR A 113 -2.61 12.30 3.34
CA TYR A 113 -2.40 11.58 2.08
C TYR A 113 -1.78 10.19 2.29
N VAL A 114 -0.68 10.10 3.05
CA VAL A 114 0.00 8.82 3.30
C VAL A 114 -0.92 7.84 4.04
N ASN A 115 -1.66 8.31 5.04
CA ASN A 115 -2.59 7.47 5.81
C ASN A 115 -3.78 7.01 4.95
N LEU A 116 -4.39 7.91 4.17
CA LEU A 116 -5.49 7.57 3.28
C LEU A 116 -5.05 6.62 2.17
N LEU A 117 -3.84 6.80 1.62
CA LEU A 117 -3.31 5.87 0.64
C LEU A 117 -3.01 4.48 1.25
N PHE A 118 -2.58 4.42 2.51
CA PHE A 118 -2.49 3.14 3.22
C PHE A 118 -3.87 2.47 3.34
N LEU A 119 -4.91 3.22 3.73
CA LEU A 119 -6.29 2.71 3.77
C LEU A 119 -6.79 2.28 2.38
N GLN A 120 -6.47 3.03 1.33
CA GLN A 120 -6.77 2.69 -0.06
C GLN A 120 -6.16 1.34 -0.45
N ILE A 121 -4.91 1.06 -0.03
CA ILE A 121 -4.26 -0.23 -0.26
C ILE A 121 -4.96 -1.36 0.50
N LEU A 122 -5.43 -1.12 1.73
CA LEU A 122 -6.21 -2.11 2.48
C LEU A 122 -7.55 -2.41 1.80
N LEU A 123 -8.28 -1.38 1.34
CA LEU A 123 -9.49 -1.54 0.53
C LEU A 123 -9.19 -2.33 -0.75
N GLY A 124 -8.07 -2.06 -1.42
CA GLY A 124 -7.61 -2.85 -2.57
C GLY A 124 -7.33 -4.32 -2.23
N GLY A 125 -6.84 -4.61 -1.02
CA GLY A 125 -6.70 -5.96 -0.47
C GLY A 125 -8.05 -6.68 -0.35
N PHE A 126 -9.07 -5.99 0.14
CA PHE A 126 -10.43 -6.53 0.21
C PHE A 126 -11.04 -6.74 -1.19
N VAL A 127 -10.84 -5.80 -2.11
CA VAL A 127 -11.27 -5.94 -3.51
C VAL A 127 -10.67 -7.20 -4.15
N ALA A 128 -9.37 -7.42 -3.95
CA ALA A 128 -8.69 -8.62 -4.45
C ALA A 128 -9.19 -9.91 -3.76
N GLY A 129 -9.36 -9.88 -2.44
CA GLY A 129 -9.77 -11.05 -1.66
C GLY A 129 -11.20 -11.52 -1.94
N LEU A 130 -12.11 -10.61 -2.28
CA LEU A 130 -13.49 -10.92 -2.62
C LEU A 130 -13.73 -11.05 -4.13
N ASN A 131 -12.69 -10.95 -4.95
CA ASN A 131 -12.80 -10.82 -6.41
C ASN A 131 -13.75 -9.68 -6.84
N ALA A 132 -13.87 -8.64 -6.00
CA ALA A 132 -14.82 -7.56 -6.18
C ALA A 132 -14.54 -6.74 -7.45
N GLY A 133 -13.30 -6.74 -7.95
CA GLY A 133 -12.92 -6.11 -9.22
C GLY A 133 -13.66 -6.66 -10.44
N LEU A 134 -14.24 -7.86 -10.35
CA LEU A 134 -15.06 -8.47 -11.42
C LEU A 134 -16.55 -8.09 -11.34
N VAL A 135 -16.97 -7.37 -10.31
CA VAL A 135 -18.39 -6.96 -10.12
C VAL A 135 -18.81 -5.91 -11.14
N SER A 136 -17.88 -5.06 -11.60
CA SER A 136 -18.16 -4.04 -12.60
C SER A 136 -16.90 -3.74 -13.41
N ASP A 137 -17.05 -3.75 -14.73
CA ASP A 137 -16.04 -3.49 -15.76
C ASP A 137 -16.15 -2.07 -16.34
N THR A 138 -17.09 -1.25 -15.87
CA THR A 138 -17.31 0.12 -16.35
C THR A 138 -16.66 1.17 -15.46
N TRP A 139 -16.26 2.30 -16.06
CA TRP A 139 -15.78 3.51 -15.39
C TRP A 139 -16.10 4.73 -16.29
N PRO A 140 -16.46 5.91 -15.74
CA PRO A 140 -16.49 6.29 -14.33
C PRO A 140 -17.71 5.78 -13.57
N LEU A 141 -18.80 5.46 -14.29
CA LEU A 141 -20.00 4.87 -13.71
C LEU A 141 -19.76 3.40 -13.35
N MET A 142 -20.48 2.93 -12.34
CA MET A 142 -20.48 1.53 -11.91
C MET A 142 -21.85 0.95 -12.19
N LEU A 143 -21.93 -0.06 -13.07
CA LEU A 143 -23.21 -0.63 -13.53
C LEU A 143 -24.17 0.44 -14.07
N GLY A 144 -23.64 1.44 -14.80
CA GLY A 144 -24.42 2.54 -15.37
C GLY A 144 -24.89 3.60 -14.37
N GLN A 145 -24.54 3.49 -13.09
CA GLN A 145 -24.98 4.42 -12.03
C GLN A 145 -23.77 5.07 -11.33
N VAL A 146 -23.97 6.25 -10.75
CA VAL A 146 -22.94 6.91 -9.91
C VAL A 146 -22.85 6.23 -8.56
N ILE A 147 -24.00 5.88 -7.96
CA ILE A 147 -24.13 5.06 -6.76
C ILE A 147 -24.97 3.85 -7.20
N PRO A 148 -24.39 2.64 -7.30
CA PRO A 148 -25.13 1.47 -7.77
C PRO A 148 -26.15 0.99 -6.72
N ASP A 149 -27.28 0.44 -7.16
CA ASP A 149 -28.22 -0.24 -6.28
C ASP A 149 -27.59 -1.49 -5.62
N GLY A 150 -28.00 -1.83 -4.40
CA GLY A 150 -27.55 -3.05 -3.71
C GLY A 150 -26.31 -2.89 -2.81
N LEU A 151 -25.84 -1.67 -2.54
CA LEU A 151 -24.72 -1.45 -1.60
C LEU A 151 -24.97 -1.94 -0.17
N PHE A 152 -26.22 -2.15 0.23
CA PHE A 152 -26.59 -2.49 1.61
C PHE A 152 -27.50 -3.73 1.69
N TYR A 153 -27.33 -4.70 0.79
CA TYR A 153 -28.22 -5.87 0.73
C TYR A 153 -28.01 -6.87 1.89
N ASN A 154 -26.81 -6.94 2.49
CA ASN A 154 -26.58 -7.82 3.64
C ASN A 154 -27.24 -7.27 4.91
N ASP A 155 -27.79 -8.16 5.74
CA ASP A 155 -28.28 -7.88 7.09
C ASP A 155 -27.41 -8.60 8.13
N PRO A 156 -26.89 -7.92 9.17
CA PRO A 156 -27.04 -6.49 9.46
C PRO A 156 -26.24 -5.60 8.49
N TRP A 157 -26.75 -4.38 8.27
CA TRP A 157 -26.27 -3.45 7.22
C TRP A 157 -24.76 -3.19 7.24
N TYR A 158 -24.12 -3.22 8.41
CA TYR A 158 -22.69 -2.94 8.56
C TYR A 158 -21.79 -4.04 7.96
N MET A 159 -22.30 -5.25 7.75
CA MET A 159 -21.55 -6.32 7.07
C MET A 159 -21.24 -5.95 5.62
N ASN A 160 -22.01 -5.07 4.99
CA ASN A 160 -21.74 -4.64 3.63
C ASN A 160 -20.42 -3.87 3.48
N MET A 161 -19.92 -3.24 4.54
CA MET A 161 -18.68 -2.46 4.49
C MET A 161 -17.45 -3.33 4.25
N LEU A 162 -17.49 -4.61 4.63
CA LEU A 162 -16.32 -5.50 4.56
C LEU A 162 -16.59 -6.85 3.88
N ASP A 163 -17.86 -7.21 3.66
CA ASP A 163 -18.24 -8.50 3.08
C ASP A 163 -19.10 -8.40 1.81
N ASN A 164 -19.57 -7.20 1.42
CA ASN A 164 -20.29 -7.01 0.16
C ASN A 164 -19.30 -6.59 -0.96
N PRO A 165 -19.08 -7.44 -1.98
CA PRO A 165 -18.13 -7.13 -3.06
C PRO A 165 -18.49 -5.86 -3.84
N LEU A 166 -19.78 -5.60 -4.08
CA LEU A 166 -20.22 -4.38 -4.78
C LEU A 166 -19.84 -3.14 -3.98
N THR A 167 -20.10 -3.17 -2.67
CA THR A 167 -19.84 -2.06 -1.75
C THR A 167 -18.36 -1.77 -1.60
N ILE A 168 -17.54 -2.80 -1.40
CA ILE A 168 -16.09 -2.61 -1.29
C ILE A 168 -15.48 -2.09 -2.59
N HIS A 169 -15.95 -2.56 -3.75
CA HIS A 169 -15.49 -2.03 -5.03
C HIS A 169 -15.89 -0.56 -5.18
N PHE A 170 -17.11 -0.19 -4.81
CA PHE A 170 -17.56 1.20 -4.80
C PHE A 170 -16.74 2.08 -3.83
N GLU A 171 -16.55 1.65 -2.58
CA GLU A 171 -15.74 2.34 -1.56
C GLU A 171 -14.30 2.54 -2.00
N HIS A 172 -13.69 1.52 -2.61
CA HIS A 172 -12.34 1.62 -3.17
C HIS A 172 -12.24 2.69 -4.25
N ARG A 173 -13.24 2.80 -5.14
CA ARG A 173 -13.29 3.86 -6.17
C ARG A 173 -13.47 5.24 -5.54
N LEU A 174 -14.40 5.37 -4.61
CA LEU A 174 -14.69 6.64 -3.94
C LEU A 174 -13.47 7.17 -3.17
N MET A 175 -12.81 6.32 -2.39
CA MET A 175 -11.60 6.66 -1.67
C MET A 175 -10.44 7.02 -2.62
N ALA A 176 -10.32 6.35 -3.78
CA ALA A 176 -9.33 6.71 -4.79
C ALA A 176 -9.50 8.15 -5.30
N TYR A 177 -10.74 8.62 -5.50
CA TYR A 177 -11.01 10.00 -5.89
C TYR A 177 -10.60 11.00 -4.80
N ILE A 178 -10.87 10.70 -3.53
CA ILE A 178 -10.44 11.53 -2.40
C ILE A 178 -8.91 11.63 -2.37
N VAL A 179 -8.21 10.50 -2.50
CA VAL A 179 -6.74 10.45 -2.56
C VAL A 179 -6.21 11.28 -3.74
N ALA A 180 -6.85 11.22 -4.91
CA ALA A 180 -6.45 11.99 -6.09
C ALA A 180 -6.62 13.49 -5.90
N ILE A 181 -7.72 13.93 -5.29
CA ILE A 181 -7.96 15.34 -4.96
C ILE A 181 -6.87 15.85 -4.00
N ILE A 182 -6.54 15.08 -2.95
CA ILE A 182 -5.49 15.44 -2.00
C ILE A 182 -4.12 15.49 -2.70
N ALA A 183 -3.80 14.54 -3.57
CA ALA A 183 -2.57 14.53 -4.34
C ALA A 183 -2.45 15.77 -5.23
N MET A 184 -3.54 16.17 -5.89
CA MET A 184 -3.61 17.40 -6.69
C MET A 184 -3.42 18.64 -5.81
N GLY A 185 -4.05 18.71 -4.64
CA GLY A 185 -3.88 19.81 -3.69
C GLY A 185 -2.44 19.93 -3.16
N LEU A 186 -1.79 18.82 -2.84
CA LEU A 186 -0.38 18.80 -2.45
C LEU A 186 0.53 19.27 -3.57
N TRP A 187 0.25 18.88 -4.82
CA TRP A 187 0.97 19.39 -5.97
C TRP A 187 0.72 20.89 -6.17
N TRP A 188 -0.52 21.34 -6.08
CA TRP A 188 -0.89 22.75 -6.22
C TRP A 188 -0.12 23.65 -5.23
N GLU A 189 -0.06 23.24 -3.97
CA GLU A 189 0.62 24.01 -2.91
C GLU A 189 2.15 24.05 -3.09
N MET A 190 2.74 23.03 -3.72
CA MET A 190 4.20 22.81 -3.70
C MET A 190 4.87 22.78 -5.07
N HIS A 191 4.14 22.92 -6.19
CA HIS A 191 4.74 22.89 -7.54
C HIS A 191 5.72 24.04 -7.78
N SER A 192 5.57 25.15 -7.06
CA SER A 192 6.42 26.34 -7.12
C SER A 192 7.24 26.58 -5.84
N ASP A 193 7.32 25.59 -4.92
CA ASP A 193 8.14 25.71 -3.69
C ASP A 193 9.60 26.07 -4.05
N GLY A 194 10.26 26.94 -3.28
CA GLY A 194 11.65 27.34 -3.55
C GLY A 194 12.65 26.17 -3.55
N ASN A 195 12.37 25.08 -2.83
CA ASN A 195 13.19 23.89 -2.76
C ASN A 195 12.86 22.89 -3.89
N ALA A 196 13.82 22.67 -4.79
CA ALA A 196 13.68 21.76 -5.92
C ALA A 196 13.31 20.32 -5.54
N THR A 197 13.77 19.84 -4.37
CA THR A 197 13.45 18.48 -3.92
C THR A 197 11.99 18.33 -3.49
N VAL A 198 11.40 19.39 -2.91
CA VAL A 198 9.98 19.42 -2.55
C VAL A 198 9.12 19.49 -3.79
N ARG A 199 9.46 20.38 -4.74
CA ARG A 199 8.78 20.44 -6.05
C ARG A 199 8.79 19.06 -6.72
N ARG A 200 9.96 18.44 -6.84
CA ARG A 200 10.10 17.11 -7.45
C ARG A 200 9.25 16.06 -6.72
N ALA A 201 9.25 16.05 -5.40
CA ALA A 201 8.45 15.12 -4.61
C ALA A 201 6.95 15.32 -4.84
N ALA A 202 6.47 16.56 -4.97
CA ALA A 202 5.08 16.87 -5.25
C ALA A 202 4.66 16.39 -6.66
N TYR A 203 5.52 16.59 -7.68
CA TYR A 203 5.29 16.01 -9.01
C TYR A 203 5.27 14.48 -9.00
N LEU A 204 6.17 13.83 -8.25
CA LEU A 204 6.18 12.37 -8.12
C LEU A 204 4.87 11.84 -7.52
N VAL A 205 4.33 12.52 -6.50
CA VAL A 205 3.03 12.18 -5.93
C VAL A 205 1.93 12.28 -6.98
N LEU A 206 1.80 13.42 -7.67
CA LEU A 206 0.76 13.60 -8.70
C LEU A 206 0.86 12.56 -9.83
N LEU A 207 2.05 12.40 -10.42
CA LEU A 207 2.27 11.48 -11.53
C LEU A 207 2.00 10.03 -11.13
N SER A 208 2.45 9.61 -9.94
CA SER A 208 2.21 8.25 -9.46
C SER A 208 0.72 7.96 -9.26
N VAL A 209 -0.07 8.93 -8.80
CA VAL A 209 -1.53 8.78 -8.62
C VAL A 209 -2.25 8.74 -9.96
N ILE A 210 -1.85 9.54 -10.95
CA ILE A 210 -2.41 9.48 -12.31
C ILE A 210 -2.18 8.09 -12.92
N VAL A 211 -0.93 7.60 -12.84
CA VAL A 211 -0.59 6.24 -13.31
C VAL A 211 -1.39 5.19 -12.54
N GLN A 212 -1.57 5.36 -11.23
CA GLN A 212 -2.31 4.43 -10.40
C GLN A 212 -3.79 4.36 -10.78
N ILE A 213 -4.44 5.49 -11.06
CA ILE A 213 -5.82 5.53 -11.56
C ILE A 213 -5.90 4.83 -12.92
N ALA A 214 -4.99 5.14 -13.85
CA ALA A 214 -4.96 4.50 -15.15
C ALA A 214 -4.82 2.98 -15.05
N LEU A 215 -3.91 2.49 -14.19
CA LEU A 215 -3.75 1.06 -13.92
C LEU A 215 -5.02 0.44 -13.30
N GLY A 216 -5.69 1.12 -12.37
CA GLY A 216 -6.95 0.68 -11.79
C GLY A 216 -8.07 0.54 -12.82
N VAL A 217 -8.27 1.57 -13.64
CA VAL A 217 -9.26 1.56 -14.72
C VAL A 217 -8.97 0.46 -15.74
N LEU A 218 -7.71 0.36 -16.19
CA LEU A 218 -7.30 -0.70 -17.13
C LEU A 218 -7.51 -2.09 -16.52
N THR A 219 -7.28 -2.26 -15.22
CA THR A 219 -7.50 -3.54 -14.53
C THR A 219 -8.96 -3.97 -14.63
N ILE A 220 -9.92 -3.11 -14.31
CA ILE A 220 -11.35 -3.49 -14.30
C ILE A 220 -11.93 -3.63 -15.72
N VAL A 221 -11.61 -2.73 -16.65
CA VAL A 221 -12.14 -2.76 -18.03
C VAL A 221 -11.66 -4.00 -18.79
N ASN A 222 -10.50 -4.54 -18.42
CA ASN A 222 -9.95 -5.76 -19.02
C ASN A 222 -10.23 -7.03 -18.21
N MET A 223 -11.21 -7.02 -17.29
CA MET A 223 -11.62 -8.18 -16.48
C MET A 223 -10.52 -8.72 -15.56
N VAL A 224 -9.80 -7.82 -14.90
CA VAL A 224 -8.79 -8.10 -13.86
C VAL A 224 -7.69 -9.07 -14.30
N PRO A 225 -6.98 -8.81 -15.41
CA PRO A 225 -5.88 -9.66 -15.83
C PRO A 225 -4.73 -9.53 -14.83
N ILE A 226 -4.12 -10.66 -14.46
CA ILE A 226 -3.14 -10.76 -13.36
C ILE A 226 -1.99 -9.75 -13.51
N GLN A 227 -1.55 -9.49 -14.74
CA GLN A 227 -0.47 -8.55 -15.02
C GLN A 227 -0.86 -7.11 -14.66
N LEU A 228 -2.07 -6.67 -15.01
CA LEU A 228 -2.55 -5.32 -14.67
C LEU A 228 -2.84 -5.20 -13.18
N ALA A 229 -3.46 -6.22 -12.58
CA ALA A 229 -3.70 -6.26 -11.14
C ALA A 229 -2.38 -6.19 -10.34
N ALA A 230 -1.36 -6.95 -10.75
CA ALA A 230 -0.04 -6.91 -10.12
C ALA A 230 0.67 -5.56 -10.35
N ALA A 231 0.59 -5.00 -11.57
CA ALA A 231 1.12 -3.67 -11.87
C ALA A 231 0.45 -2.59 -11.03
N HIS A 232 -0.87 -2.67 -10.85
CA HIS A 232 -1.65 -1.75 -10.01
C HIS A 232 -1.25 -1.84 -8.52
N GLN A 233 -1.02 -3.06 -8.00
CA GLN A 233 -0.48 -3.24 -6.64
C GLN A 233 0.93 -2.65 -6.49
N ALA A 234 1.81 -2.87 -7.46
CA ALA A 234 3.15 -2.29 -7.47
C ALA A 234 3.11 -0.75 -7.56
N GLY A 235 2.23 -0.21 -8.42
CA GLY A 235 1.98 1.23 -8.55
C GLY A 235 1.51 1.86 -7.24
N ALA A 236 0.72 1.14 -6.44
CA ALA A 236 0.29 1.60 -5.12
C ALA A 236 1.48 1.83 -4.17
N VAL A 237 2.44 0.90 -4.17
CA VAL A 237 3.67 1.00 -3.38
C VAL A 237 4.54 2.15 -3.90
N VAL A 238 4.61 2.38 -5.21
CA VAL A 238 5.31 3.54 -5.79
C VAL A 238 4.67 4.86 -5.34
N ALA A 239 3.33 4.98 -5.40
CA ALA A 239 2.60 6.17 -4.94
C ALA A 239 2.80 6.43 -3.44
N LEU A 240 2.83 5.36 -2.63
CA LEU A 240 3.12 5.44 -1.20
C LEU A 240 4.56 5.90 -0.95
N SER A 241 5.51 5.40 -1.75
CA SER A 241 6.92 5.80 -1.67
C SER A 241 7.10 7.28 -2.00
N ALA A 242 6.42 7.77 -3.04
CA ALA A 242 6.39 9.19 -3.39
C ALA A 242 5.82 10.04 -2.24
N GLY A 243 4.73 9.58 -1.60
CA GLY A 243 4.14 10.22 -0.43
C GLY A 243 5.07 10.27 0.78
N LEU A 244 5.75 9.16 1.09
CA LEU A 244 6.73 9.10 2.19
C LEU A 244 7.96 9.96 1.91
N TYR A 245 8.41 10.01 0.65
CA TYR A 245 9.50 10.89 0.23
C TYR A 245 9.10 12.35 0.39
N LEU A 246 7.92 12.76 -0.10
CA LEU A 246 7.39 14.10 0.10
C LEU A 246 7.29 14.43 1.59
N LEU A 247 6.70 13.53 2.39
CA LEU A 247 6.58 13.68 3.84
C LEU A 247 7.93 13.90 4.52
N ASN A 248 8.99 13.24 4.06
CA ASN A 248 10.34 13.44 4.57
C ASN A 248 10.96 14.77 4.13
N ARG A 249 10.57 15.33 2.97
CA ARG A 249 11.06 16.63 2.48
C ARG A 249 10.30 17.83 3.07
N VAL A 250 9.03 17.65 3.46
CA VAL A 250 8.21 18.72 4.06
C VAL A 250 8.36 18.84 5.57
N LYS A 251 8.89 17.82 6.24
CA LYS A 251 9.11 17.84 7.70
C LYS A 251 10.15 18.90 8.10
N ALA A 252 9.82 19.61 9.18
CA ALA A 252 10.62 20.67 9.79
C ALA A 252 11.93 20.15 10.39
#